data_AF-A0A2V5T1S4-F1
#
_entry.id   AF-A0A2V5T1S4-F1
#
_cell.length_a   1.000
_cell.length_b   1.000
_cell.length_c   1.000
_cell.angle_alpha   90.00
_cell.angle_beta   90.00
_cell.angle_gamma   90.00
#
_symmetry.space_group_name_H-M   'P 1'
#
loop_
_entity.id
_entity.type
_entity.pdbx_description
1 polymer ?
#
loop_
_entity_poly.entity_id
_entity_poly.type
_entity_poly.pdbx_seq_one_letter_code
_entity_poly.pdbx_strand_id
1 'polypeptide(L)' 'DTFCTGKVDEEKLERAIWEVFSFKPAEIIKQLNLLRPIYRKTTNYGHFGRVDDLDALTWERADKAEALRKAAE' A
#
# COMPACT_ATOMS: atom_id res chain seq x y z
N ASP A 1 3.90 4.78 14.21
CA ASP A 1 4.48 3.75 15.07
C ASP A 1 5.24 2.73 14.24
N THR A 2 6.55 2.75 14.39
CA THR A 2 7.49 1.81 13.75
C THR A 2 8.02 0.75 14.71
N PHE A 3 7.51 0.69 15.95
CA PHE A 3 7.98 -0.21 17.01
C PHE A 3 9.50 -0.17 17.20
N CYS A 4 10.09 1.03 17.14
CA CYS A 4 11.53 1.28 17.25
C CYS A 4 12.42 0.63 16.16
N THR A 5 11.85 0.28 15.00
CA THR A 5 12.61 -0.29 13.87
C THR A 5 12.81 0.70 12.71
N GLY A 6 12.27 1.91 12.83
CA GLY A 6 12.42 2.97 11.83
C GLY A 6 13.88 3.34 11.56
N LYS A 7 14.21 3.57 10.29
CA LYS A 7 15.53 4.06 9.86
C LYS A 7 15.61 5.58 9.74
N VAL A 8 14.45 6.24 9.83
CA VAL A 8 14.27 7.68 9.77
C VAL A 8 13.32 8.08 10.89
N ASP A 9 13.30 9.38 11.19
CA ASP A 9 12.36 9.96 12.15
C ASP A 9 10.89 9.69 11.75
N GLU A 10 10.01 9.46 12.74
CA GLU A 10 8.60 9.12 12.47
C GLU A 10 7.84 10.25 11.77
N GLU A 11 8.12 11.53 12.09
CA GLU A 11 7.49 12.68 11.43
C GLU A 11 7.96 12.81 9.97
N LYS A 12 9.21 12.40 9.69
CA LYS A 12 9.70 12.33 8.30
C LYS A 12 9.00 11.22 7.53
N LEU A 13 8.86 10.04 8.12
CA LEU A 13 8.15 8.92 7.51
C LEU A 13 6.68 9.27 7.24
N GLU A 14 6.01 9.93 8.19
CA GLU A 14 4.63 10.39 8.03
C GLU A 14 4.49 11.35 6.83
N ARG A 15 5.38 12.35 6.71
CA ARG A 15 5.36 13.28 5.57
C ARG A 15 5.57 12.57 4.24
N ALA A 16 6.52 11.63 4.19
CA ALA A 16 6.77 10.82 2.98
C ALA A 16 5.55 9.97 2.59
N ILE A 17 4.81 9.44 3.57
CA ILE A 17 3.56 8.70 3.32
C ILE A 17 2.50 9.61 2.68
N TRP A 18 2.32 10.84 3.19
CA TRP A 18 1.37 11.80 2.61
C TRP A 18 1.75 12.29 1.21
N GLU A 19 3.05 12.32 0.88
CA GLU A 19 3.53 12.66 -0.46
C GLU A 19 3.28 11.54 -1.48
N VAL A 20 3.52 10.29 -1.09
CA VAL A 20 3.49 9.14 -2.01
C VAL A 20 2.10 8.55 -2.20
N PHE A 21 1.24 8.65 -1.18
CA PHE A 21 -0.09 8.05 -1.17
C PHE A 21 -1.19 9.10 -1.07
N SER A 22 -2.19 9.00 -1.94
CA SER A 22 -3.44 9.73 -1.75
C SER A 22 -4.40 8.93 -0.86
N PHE A 23 -4.86 9.56 0.21
CA PHE A 23 -5.85 8.99 1.13
C PHE A 23 -7.30 9.39 0.81
N LYS A 24 -7.55 10.07 -0.32
CA LYS A 24 -8.91 10.35 -0.79
C LYS A 24 -9.57 9.05 -1.24
N PRO A 25 -10.83 8.74 -0.84
CA PRO A 25 -11.47 7.46 -1.18
C PRO A 25 -11.46 7.13 -2.68
N ALA A 26 -11.75 8.12 -3.54
CA ALA A 26 -11.73 7.95 -4.99
C ALA A 26 -10.34 7.60 -5.53
N GLU A 27 -9.28 8.20 -4.97
CA GLU A 27 -7.92 7.90 -5.37
C GLU A 27 -7.44 6.56 -4.82
N ILE A 28 -7.86 6.13 -3.62
CA ILE A 28 -7.59 4.77 -3.13
C ILE A 28 -8.16 3.73 -4.11
N ILE A 29 -9.43 3.90 -4.51
CA ILE A 29 -10.11 3.04 -5.48
C ILE A 29 -9.34 2.99 -6.80
N LYS A 30 -8.85 4.13 -7.28
CA LYS A 30 -8.09 4.25 -8.54
C LYS A 30 -6.69 3.65 -8.42
N GLN A 31 -5.93 4.00 -7.39
CA GLN A 31 -4.57 3.52 -7.12
C GLN A 31 -4.52 2.00 -7.03
N LEU A 32 -5.55 1.40 -6.41
CA LEU A 32 -5.65 -0.05 -6.25
C LEU A 32 -6.54 -0.71 -7.31
N ASN A 33 -7.09 0.04 -8.27
CA ASN A 33 -7.96 -0.50 -9.33
C ASN A 33 -9.09 -1.41 -8.77
N LEU A 34 -9.88 -0.90 -7.82
CA LEU A 34 -10.80 -1.70 -7.00
C LEU A 34 -12.18 -1.95 -7.64
N LEU A 35 -12.56 -1.20 -8.68
CA LEU A 35 -13.87 -1.35 -9.34
C LEU A 35 -13.89 -2.54 -10.31
N ARG A 36 -13.63 -3.73 -9.79
CA ARG A 36 -13.51 -4.99 -10.52
C ARG A 36 -14.06 -6.15 -9.69
N PRO A 37 -14.50 -7.26 -10.31
CA PRO A 37 -15.00 -8.43 -9.60
C PRO A 37 -13.87 -9.32 -9.04
N ILE A 38 -13.02 -8.77 -8.16
CA ILE A 38 -11.82 -9.43 -7.60
C ILE A 38 -12.02 -10.06 -6.21
N TYR A 39 -13.07 -9.65 -5.49
CA TYR A 39 -13.23 -9.92 -4.05
C TYR A 39 -13.53 -11.37 -3.67
N ARG A 40 -14.06 -12.18 -4.59
CA ARG A 40 -14.34 -13.61 -4.30
C ARG A 40 -13.07 -14.38 -3.96
N LYS A 41 -11.91 -13.96 -4.47
CA LYS A 41 -10.64 -14.65 -4.26
C LYS A 41 -10.19 -14.61 -2.81
N THR A 42 -10.56 -13.58 -2.05
CA THR A 42 -10.06 -13.32 -0.69
C THR A 42 -11.00 -13.79 0.42
N THR A 43 -12.13 -14.42 0.08
CA THR A 43 -13.13 -14.85 1.08
C THR A 43 -12.65 -16.03 1.94
N ASN A 44 -11.62 -16.74 1.49
CA ASN A 44 -11.00 -17.84 2.22
C ASN A 44 -9.52 -17.55 2.40
N TYR A 45 -8.97 -17.91 3.57
CA TYR A 45 -7.55 -17.78 3.91
C TYR A 45 -7.01 -16.34 3.94
N GLY A 46 -7.90 -15.34 4.11
CA GLY A 46 -7.53 -13.95 4.36
C GLY A 46 -7.35 -13.08 3.10
N HIS A 47 -7.32 -11.77 3.34
CA HIS A 47 -7.19 -10.74 2.30
C HIS A 47 -5.74 -10.30 2.05
N PHE A 48 -4.83 -10.60 2.97
CA PHE A 48 -3.46 -10.11 2.97
C PHE A 48 -2.43 -11.24 2.93
N GLY A 49 -1.21 -10.93 2.46
CA GLY A 49 -0.07 -11.86 2.42
C GLY A 49 -0.11 -12.84 1.25
N ARG A 50 -0.85 -12.52 0.20
CA ARG A 50 -1.13 -13.39 -0.94
C ARG A 50 -0.54 -12.83 -2.22
N VAL A 51 0.52 -13.47 -2.70
CA VAL A 51 1.27 -13.04 -3.90
C VAL A 51 1.02 -13.92 -5.13
N ASP A 52 0.04 -14.82 -5.04
CA ASP A 52 -0.36 -15.72 -6.13
C ASP A 52 -1.06 -14.99 -7.29
N ASP A 53 -1.61 -13.80 -7.04
CA ASP A 53 -2.31 -12.99 -8.04
C ASP A 53 -2.26 -11.49 -7.74
N LEU A 54 -1.14 -10.85 -8.11
CA LEU A 54 -0.94 -9.41 -7.90
C LEU A 54 -1.79 -8.53 -8.83
N ASP A 55 -2.42 -9.09 -9.87
CA ASP A 55 -3.35 -8.34 -10.73
C ASP A 55 -4.73 -8.21 -10.10
N ALA A 56 -5.18 -9.25 -9.39
CA ALA A 56 -6.37 -9.18 -8.57
C ALA A 56 -6.11 -8.46 -7.23
N LEU A 57 -5.01 -8.79 -6.54
CA LEU A 57 -4.66 -8.29 -5.21
C LEU A 57 -3.64 -7.16 -5.30
N THR A 58 -4.06 -6.05 -5.89
CA THR A 58 -3.18 -4.90 -6.17
C THR A 58 -2.56 -4.27 -4.93
N TRP A 59 -3.17 -4.41 -3.76
CA TRP A 59 -2.63 -3.93 -2.48
C TRP A 59 -1.44 -4.75 -1.96
N GLU A 60 -1.21 -5.95 -2.50
CA GLU A 60 -0.05 -6.78 -2.18
C GLU A 60 1.20 -6.37 -2.99
N ARG A 61 1.05 -5.43 -3.93
CA ARG A 61 2.19 -4.90 -4.69
C ARG A 61 3.05 -3.99 -3.82
N ALA A 62 4.36 -4.14 -3.94
CA ALA A 62 5.35 -3.25 -3.33
C ALA A 62 5.86 -2.16 -4.31
N ASP A 63 5.03 -1.74 -5.26
CA ASP A 63 5.39 -0.80 -6.33
C ASP A 63 5.64 0.64 -5.83
N LYS A 64 5.18 0.97 -4.63
CA LYS A 64 5.43 2.26 -3.95
C LYS A 64 6.68 2.29 -3.09
N ALA A 65 7.37 1.16 -2.89
CA ALA A 65 8.53 1.08 -2.00
C ALA A 65 9.66 2.04 -2.39
N GLU A 66 9.97 2.15 -3.69
CA GLU A 66 11.03 3.03 -4.19
C GLU A 66 10.65 4.52 -4.05
N ALA A 67 9.40 4.86 -4.34
CA ALA A 67 8.90 6.23 -4.18
C ALA A 67 8.93 6.66 -2.71
N LEU A 68 8.50 5.77 -1.81
CA LEU A 68 8.54 6.01 -0.36
C LEU A 68 9.98 6.15 0.15
N ARG A 69 10.90 5.31 -0.33
CA ARG A 69 12.32 5.43 0.04
C ARG A 69 12.86 6.81 -0.33
N LYS A 70 12.64 7.27 -1.56
CA LYS A 70 13.09 8.59 -2.05
C LYS A 70 12.46 9.76 -1.28
N ALA A 71 11.17 9.69 -0.97
CA ALA A 71 10.50 10.73 -0.19
C ALA A 71 10.95 10.76 1.29
N ALA A 72 11.49 9.65 1.80
CA ALA A 72 12.00 9.53 3.15
C ALA A 72 13.53 9.74 3.26
N GLU A 73 14.26 9.86 2.15
CA GLU A 73 15.70 10.23 2.10
C GLU A 73 15.93 11.67 2.53
#